data_AF-M1E9I9-F1
#
_entry.id   AF-M1E9I9-F1
#
_cell.length_a   1.000
_cell.length_b   1.000
_cell.length_c   1.000
_cell.angle_alpha   90.00
_cell.angle_beta   90.00
_cell.angle_gamma   90.00
#
_symmetry.space_group_name_H-M   'P 1'
#
loop_
_entity.id
_entity.type
_entity.pdbx_description
1 polymer ?
#
loop_
_entity_poly.entity_id
_entity_poly.type
_entity_poly.pdbx_seq_one_letter_code
_entity_poly.pdbx_strand_id
1 'polypeptide(L)'
;MMPGSYVPIGYLPVLFMMIAAFLFAVGILVFGSFFRLKRRYSESLIPYESGNDPIGETGERFSVKFYVIAMLFVVFDVEIAFLYPWAINFDNISSVAMISVLIFIAILIAGYIYDWKKGAFDMYHRRKRQ
;
A
#
# COMPACT_ATOMS: atom_id res chain seq x y z
N MET A 1 -26.15 5.63 -34.50
CA MET A 1 -25.05 5.82 -33.52
C MET A 1 -25.18 7.23 -32.98
N MET A 2 -25.70 7.40 -31.75
CA MET A 2 -25.76 8.72 -31.11
C MET A 2 -24.37 9.04 -30.53
N PRO A 3 -23.79 10.21 -30.83
CA PRO A 3 -22.59 10.68 -30.15
C PRO A 3 -23.01 11.24 -28.78
N GLY A 4 -22.40 10.78 -27.68
CA GLY A 4 -22.51 11.49 -26.40
C GLY A 4 -22.83 10.68 -25.13
N SER A 5 -22.89 9.34 -25.15
CA SER A 5 -22.99 8.55 -23.91
C SER A 5 -21.79 7.60 -23.75
N TYR A 6 -20.66 8.16 -23.31
CA TYR A 6 -19.45 7.43 -22.92
C TYR A 6 -19.61 6.72 -21.57
N VAL A 7 -20.71 6.00 -21.33
CA VAL A 7 -20.76 5.08 -20.19
C VAL A 7 -19.99 3.85 -20.64
N PRO A 8 -18.79 3.58 -20.11
CA PRO A 8 -18.01 2.46 -20.61
C PRO A 8 -18.61 1.20 -19.98
N ILE A 9 -19.59 0.60 -20.68
CA ILE A 9 -20.43 -0.51 -20.20
C ILE A 9 -19.59 -1.69 -19.67
N GLY A 10 -18.38 -1.88 -20.20
CA GLY A 10 -17.42 -2.88 -19.72
C GLY A 10 -16.94 -2.69 -18.28
N TYR A 11 -16.99 -1.48 -17.72
CA TYR A 11 -16.62 -1.20 -16.33
C TYR A 11 -17.82 -1.22 -15.37
N LEU A 12 -19.05 -1.27 -15.88
CA LEU A 12 -20.24 -1.36 -15.03
C LEU A 12 -20.19 -2.57 -14.08
N PRO A 13 -19.80 -3.79 -14.51
CA PRO A 13 -19.67 -4.92 -13.61
C PRO A 13 -18.68 -4.67 -12.46
N VAL A 14 -17.55 -4.04 -12.74
CA VAL A 14 -16.53 -3.70 -11.74
C VAL A 14 -17.08 -2.70 -10.72
N LEU A 15 -17.78 -1.67 -11.20
CA LEU A 15 -18.42 -0.68 -10.34
C LEU A 15 -19.48 -1.33 -9.44
N PHE A 16 -20.34 -2.20 -9.98
CA PHE A 16 -21.33 -2.93 -9.20
C PHE A 16 -20.68 -3.84 -8.16
N MET A 17 -19.60 -4.54 -8.49
CA MET A 17 -18.85 -5.36 -7.53
C MET A 17 -18.25 -4.52 -6.40
N MET A 18 -17.66 -3.36 -6.71
CA MET A 18 -17.13 -2.45 -5.68
C MET A 18 -18.24 -1.95 -4.75
N ILE A 19 -19.38 -1.53 -5.30
CA ILE A 19 -20.52 -1.06 -4.51
C ILE A 19 -21.08 -2.20 -3.66
N ALA A 20 -21.25 -3.39 -4.22
CA ALA A 20 -21.74 -4.56 -3.49
C ALA A 20 -20.79 -4.95 -2.34
N ALA A 21 -19.48 -4.98 -2.58
CA ALA A 21 -18.47 -5.26 -1.56
C ALA A 21 -18.49 -4.21 -0.43
N PHE A 22 -18.60 -2.93 -0.79
CA PHE A 22 -18.69 -1.84 0.17
C PHE A 22 -19.97 -1.93 1.01
N LEU A 23 -21.13 -2.11 0.38
CA LEU A 23 -22.41 -2.26 1.06
C LEU A 23 -22.45 -3.50 1.95
N PHE A 24 -21.83 -4.60 1.53
CA PHE A 24 -21.71 -5.81 2.33
C PHE A 24 -20.84 -5.57 3.58
N ALA A 25 -19.68 -4.93 3.43
CA ALA A 25 -18.81 -4.59 4.55
C ALA A 25 -19.51 -3.65 5.55
N VAL A 26 -20.16 -2.59 5.06
CA VAL A 26 -20.94 -1.67 5.90
C VAL A 26 -22.13 -2.38 6.54
N GLY A 27 -22.82 -3.25 5.80
CA GLY A 27 -23.94 -4.05 6.28
C GLY A 27 -23.55 -4.93 7.45
N ILE A 28 -22.42 -5.63 7.37
CA ILE A 28 -21.88 -6.43 8.48
C ILE A 28 -21.55 -5.55 9.69
N LEU A 29 -20.91 -4.39 9.49
CA LEU A 29 -20.56 -3.48 10.58
C LEU A 29 -21.81 -2.93 11.29
N VAL A 30 -22.83 -2.54 10.53
CA VAL A 30 -24.11 -2.03 11.08
C VAL A 30 -24.85 -3.14 11.80
N PHE A 31 -24.93 -4.33 11.20
CA PHE A 31 -25.55 -5.50 11.82
C PHE A 31 -24.85 -5.89 13.11
N GLY A 32 -23.52 -5.98 13.11
CA GLY A 32 -22.72 -6.24 14.29
C GLY A 32 -22.90 -5.17 15.37
N SER A 33 -22.97 -3.89 15.00
CA SER A 33 -23.21 -2.79 15.94
C SER A 33 -24.62 -2.81 16.56
N PHE A 34 -25.63 -3.24 15.78
CA PHE A 34 -27.02 -3.35 16.24
C PHE A 34 -27.19 -4.52 17.23
N PHE A 35 -26.59 -5.68 16.93
CA PHE A 35 -26.65 -6.86 17.80
C PHE A 35 -25.65 -6.83 18.96
N ARG A 36 -24.70 -5.90 18.98
CA ARG A 36 -23.71 -5.79 20.07
C ARG A 36 -24.35 -5.33 21.37
N LEU A 37 -24.14 -6.11 22.43
CA LEU A 37 -24.47 -5.71 23.79
C LEU A 37 -23.64 -4.47 24.19
N LYS A 38 -24.29 -3.32 24.33
CA LYS A 38 -23.64 -2.04 24.63
C LYS A 38 -23.32 -1.92 26.14
N ARG A 39 -22.35 -2.69 26.62
CA ARG A 39 -21.85 -2.62 28.00
C ARG A 39 -20.49 -1.95 27.99
N ARG A 40 -20.48 -0.61 28.06
CA ARG A 40 -19.24 0.19 28.11
C ARG A 40 -18.87 0.45 29.56
N TYR A 41 -17.64 0.14 29.91
CA TYR A 41 -17.06 0.41 31.22
C TYR A 41 -15.85 1.33 31.10
N SER A 42 -15.56 2.11 32.13
CA SER A 42 -14.42 3.04 32.09
C SER A 42 -13.12 2.32 31.78
N GLU A 43 -12.89 1.16 32.41
CA GLU A 43 -11.72 0.30 32.22
C GLU A 43 -11.65 -0.34 30.84
N SER A 44 -12.80 -0.60 30.19
CA SER A 44 -12.85 -1.19 28.84
C SER A 44 -12.45 -0.20 27.73
N LEU A 45 -12.36 1.09 28.06
CA LEU A 45 -12.04 2.18 27.13
C LEU A 45 -10.57 2.63 27.26
N ILE A 46 -9.84 2.12 28.24
CA ILE A 46 -8.43 2.44 28.46
C ILE A 46 -7.59 1.62 27.46
N PRO A 47 -6.56 2.21 26.82
CA PRO A 47 -5.60 1.47 26.00
C PRO A 47 -5.00 0.28 26.75
N TYR A 48 -4.81 -0.83 26.04
CA TYR A 48 -4.32 -2.06 26.66
C TYR A 48 -2.82 -1.99 26.96
N GLU A 49 -2.46 -1.99 28.24
CA GLU A 49 -1.08 -2.15 28.71
C GLU A 49 -1.01 -3.14 29.90
N SER A 50 -1.63 -4.32 29.74
CA SER A 50 -1.66 -5.40 30.75
C SER A 50 -2.20 -4.99 32.13
N GLY A 51 -3.17 -4.07 32.16
CA GLY A 51 -3.79 -3.59 33.41
C GLY A 51 -3.06 -2.42 34.07
N ASN A 52 -2.03 -1.88 33.42
CA ASN A 52 -1.37 -0.66 33.84
C ASN A 52 -1.98 0.55 33.12
N ASP A 53 -1.93 1.72 33.76
CA ASP A 53 -2.24 2.97 33.06
C ASP A 53 -1.25 3.17 31.91
N PRO A 54 -1.72 3.59 30.73
CA PRO A 54 -0.89 3.65 29.54
C PRO A 54 0.29 4.59 29.74
N ILE A 55 1.50 4.08 29.51
CA ILE A 55 2.76 4.81 29.71
C ILE A 55 3.30 5.22 28.34
N GLY A 56 3.29 6.53 28.05
CA GLY A 56 3.88 7.09 26.84
C GLY A 56 3.09 8.27 26.30
N GLU A 57 3.79 9.29 25.82
CA GLU A 57 3.14 10.41 25.14
C GLU A 57 2.65 9.97 23.75
N THR A 58 1.40 10.32 23.43
CA THR A 58 0.82 10.10 22.10
C THR A 58 1.50 11.02 21.10
N GLY A 59 2.62 10.58 20.52
CA GLY A 59 3.36 11.38 19.55
C GLY A 59 4.86 11.14 19.46
N GLU A 60 5.41 10.09 20.09
CA GLU A 60 6.82 9.75 19.87
C GLU A 60 7.11 9.56 18.38
N ARG A 61 8.23 10.12 17.94
CA ARG A 61 8.65 10.03 16.54
C ARG A 61 9.01 8.59 16.23
N PHE A 62 8.15 7.93 15.45
CA PHE A 62 8.47 6.64 14.87
C PHE A 62 9.76 6.71 14.04
N SER A 63 10.45 5.57 13.96
CA SER A 63 11.72 5.45 13.24
C SER A 63 11.61 5.95 11.79
N VAL A 64 12.57 6.77 11.36
CA VAL A 64 12.66 7.30 9.97
C VAL A 64 12.76 6.18 8.92
N LYS A 65 13.08 4.95 9.34
CA LYS A 65 13.16 3.77 8.47
C LYS A 65 11.86 3.50 7.70
N PHE A 66 10.69 3.76 8.30
CA PHE A 66 9.41 3.59 7.61
C PHE A 66 9.26 4.55 6.42
N TYR A 67 9.82 5.75 6.53
CA TYR A 67 9.83 6.72 5.44
C TYR A 67 10.71 6.28 4.28
N VAL A 68 11.90 5.72 4.57
CA VAL A 68 12.82 5.21 3.54
C VAL A 68 12.16 4.07 2.74
N ILE A 69 11.47 3.15 3.43
CA ILE A 69 10.74 2.05 2.79
C ILE A 69 9.59 2.58 1.93
N ALA A 70 8.82 3.57 2.43
CA ALA A 70 7.72 4.15 1.67
C ALA A 70 8.20 4.90 0.42
N MET A 71 9.28 5.68 0.53
CA MET A 71 9.90 6.37 -0.60
C MET A 71 10.37 5.37 -1.66
N LEU A 72 11.02 4.29 -1.23
CA LEU A 72 11.49 3.23 -2.12
C LEU A 72 10.32 2.54 -2.84
N PHE A 73 9.22 2.26 -2.13
CA PHE A 73 8.01 1.70 -2.73
C PHE A 73 7.41 2.61 -3.81
N VAL A 74 7.33 3.93 -3.56
CA VAL A 74 6.82 4.89 -4.55
C VAL A 74 7.70 4.94 -5.79
N VAL A 75 9.02 4.91 -5.62
CA VAL A 75 9.96 4.87 -6.75
C VAL A 75 9.78 3.58 -7.57
N PHE A 76 9.71 2.42 -6.92
CA PHE A 76 9.45 1.14 -7.60
C PHE A 76 8.09 1.07 -8.30
N ASP A 77 7.03 1.65 -7.71
CA ASP A 77 5.70 1.69 -8.31
C ASP A 77 5.70 2.50 -9.62
N VAL A 78 6.39 3.65 -9.61
CA VAL A 78 6.58 4.48 -10.82
C VAL A 78 7.36 3.72 -11.89
N GLU A 79 8.39 2.96 -11.52
CA GLU A 79 9.16 2.13 -12.45
C GLU A 79 8.30 1.06 -13.13
N ILE A 80 7.43 0.39 -12.38
CA ILE A 80 6.50 -0.61 -12.92
C ILE A 80 5.49 0.05 -13.87
N ALA A 81 5.01 1.25 -13.53
CA ALA A 81 4.13 2.01 -14.41
C ALA A 81 4.79 2.33 -15.77
N PHE A 82 6.12 2.54 -15.80
CA PHE A 82 6.88 2.69 -17.06
C PHE A 82 7.08 1.37 -17.82
N LEU A 83 7.20 0.24 -17.12
CA LEU A 83 7.31 -1.08 -17.76
C LEU A 83 5.97 -1.59 -18.30
N TYR A 84 4.84 -1.08 -17.81
CA TYR A 84 3.51 -1.58 -18.16
C TYR A 84 3.14 -1.42 -19.65
N PRO A 85 3.33 -0.25 -20.31
CA PRO A 85 3.07 -0.10 -21.74
C PRO A 85 3.94 -1.00 -22.61
N TRP A 86 5.18 -1.25 -22.18
CA TRP A 86 6.09 -2.18 -22.86
C TRP A 86 5.60 -3.63 -22.71
N ALA A 87 5.15 -4.02 -21.50
CA ALA A 87 4.64 -5.37 -21.24
C ALA A 87 3.38 -5.71 -22.06
N ILE A 88 2.47 -4.74 -22.26
CA ILE A 88 1.26 -4.97 -23.07
C ILE A 88 1.57 -5.10 -24.56
N ASN A 89 2.57 -4.38 -25.06
CA ASN A 89 2.83 -4.30 -26.51
C ASN A 89 3.96 -5.22 -26.98
N PHE A 90 4.41 -6.17 -26.16
CA PHE A 90 5.62 -6.98 -26.37
C PHE A 90 5.76 -7.59 -27.78
N ASP A 91 4.65 -8.01 -28.38
CA ASP A 91 4.62 -8.67 -29.69
C ASP A 91 5.07 -7.79 -30.88
N ASN A 92 4.93 -6.46 -30.77
CA ASN A 92 5.20 -5.51 -31.86
C ASN A 92 6.45 -4.64 -31.61
N ILE A 93 7.29 -5.02 -30.65
CA ILE A 93 8.40 -4.18 -30.21
C ILE A 93 9.67 -4.48 -31.02
N SER A 94 10.30 -3.43 -31.53
CA SER A 94 11.61 -3.51 -32.16
C SER A 94 12.67 -4.05 -31.19
N SER A 95 13.64 -4.81 -31.69
CA SER A 95 14.79 -5.31 -30.92
C SER A 95 15.52 -4.19 -30.16
N VAL A 96 15.51 -2.96 -30.69
CA VAL A 96 16.07 -1.77 -30.04
C VAL A 96 15.31 -1.42 -28.76
N ALA A 97 13.99 -1.45 -28.80
CA ALA A 97 13.16 -1.14 -27.64
C ALA A 97 13.26 -2.25 -26.57
N MET A 98 13.46 -3.52 -26.96
CA MET A 98 13.80 -4.60 -26.03
C MET A 98 15.10 -4.32 -25.27
N ILE A 99 16.16 -3.91 -25.97
CA ILE A 99 17.46 -3.57 -25.36
C ILE A 99 17.32 -2.35 -24.44
N SER A 100 16.54 -1.34 -24.84
CA SER A 100 16.34 -0.15 -24.02
C SER A 100 15.69 -0.46 -22.68
N VAL A 101 14.73 -1.39 -22.63
CA VAL A 101 14.09 -1.83 -21.39
C VAL A 101 15.00 -2.71 -20.54
N LEU A 102 15.81 -3.56 -21.17
CA LEU A 102 16.85 -4.32 -20.46
C LEU A 102 17.86 -3.40 -19.76
N ILE A 103 18.32 -2.35 -20.44
CA ILE A 103 19.22 -1.35 -19.86
C ILE A 103 18.52 -0.59 -18.73
N PHE A 104 17.25 -0.20 -18.94
CA PHE A 104 16.45 0.47 -17.92
C PHE A 104 16.36 -0.40 -16.65
N ILE A 105 15.94 -1.67 -16.77
CA ILE A 105 15.86 -2.62 -15.65
C ILE A 105 17.23 -2.80 -14.98
N ALA A 106 18.32 -2.90 -15.74
CA ALA A 106 19.66 -3.06 -15.18
C ALA A 106 20.08 -1.86 -14.31
N ILE A 107 19.76 -0.64 -14.72
CA ILE A 107 20.02 0.58 -13.94
C ILE A 107 19.21 0.57 -12.64
N LEU A 108 17.93 0.15 -12.69
CA LEU A 108 17.06 0.07 -11.52
C LEU A 108 17.56 -0.95 -10.50
N ILE A 109 17.93 -2.15 -10.98
CA ILE A 109 18.52 -3.19 -10.12
C ILE A 109 19.82 -2.70 -9.48
N ALA A 110 20.66 -1.96 -10.22
CA ALA A 110 21.87 -1.38 -9.66
C ALA A 110 21.58 -0.35 -8.54
N GLY A 111 20.57 0.52 -8.73
CA GLY A 111 20.09 1.44 -7.71
C GLY A 111 19.57 0.72 -6.46
N TYR A 112 18.76 -0.31 -6.65
CA TYR A 112 18.25 -1.13 -5.55
C TYR A 112 19.36 -1.81 -4.74
N ILE A 113 20.33 -2.42 -5.43
CA ILE A 113 21.48 -3.07 -4.78
C ILE A 113 22.29 -2.04 -3.99
N TYR A 114 22.44 -0.82 -4.50
CA TYR A 114 23.13 0.26 -3.79
C TYR A 114 22.40 0.61 -2.48
N ASP A 115 21.08 0.82 -2.53
CA ASP A 115 20.29 1.15 -1.33
C ASP A 115 20.28 0.02 -0.30
N TRP A 116 20.26 -1.23 -0.77
CA TRP A 116 20.40 -2.40 0.10
C TRP A 116 21.76 -2.42 0.79
N LYS A 117 22.86 -2.23 0.06
CA LYS A 117 24.21 -2.15 0.64
C LYS A 117 24.37 -1.00 1.62
N LYS A 118 23.65 0.11 1.42
CA LYS A 118 23.65 1.27 2.32
C LYS A 118 22.84 1.04 3.61
N GLY A 119 22.15 -0.09 3.74
CA GLY A 119 21.41 -0.45 4.94
C GLY A 119 20.03 0.20 5.03
N ALA A 120 19.41 0.56 3.90
CA ALA A 120 18.03 1.07 3.87
C ALA A 120 17.03 0.11 4.55
N PHE A 121 17.35 -1.19 4.56
CA PHE A 121 16.54 -2.25 5.17
C PHE A 121 17.03 -2.71 6.55
N ASP A 122 18.08 -2.10 7.13
CA ASP A 122 18.59 -2.56 8.41
C ASP A 122 17.64 -2.17 9.55
N MET A 123 16.91 -3.17 10.04
CA MET A 123 15.96 -3.08 11.15
C MET A 123 16.64 -3.26 12.52
N TYR A 124 17.94 -3.07 12.65
CA TYR A 124 18.59 -3.21 13.95
C TYR A 124 18.31 -2.02 14.88
N HIS A 125 17.40 -2.22 15.84
CA HIS A 125 17.21 -1.36 17.00
C HIS A 125 18.20 -1.77 18.10
N ARG A 126 19.38 -1.15 18.13
CA ARG A 126 20.27 -1.27 19.30
C ARG A 126 19.73 -0.33 20.39
N ARG A 127 18.77 -0.83 21.18
CA ARG A 127 18.42 -0.19 22.46
C ARG A 127 19.66 -0.23 23.34
N LYS A 128 20.39 0.88 23.44
CA LYS A 128 21.27 1.08 24.59
C LYS A 128 20.34 1.26 25.78
N ARG A 129 20.25 0.21 26.61
CA ARG A 129 19.68 0.28 27.96
C ARG A 129 20.32 1.48 28.66
N GLN A 130 19.51 2.47 29.04
CA GLN A 130 19.69 3.18 30.29
C GLN A 130 18.65 2.63 31.27
#